data_AF-A0A8T4Y2P7-F1
#
_entry.id   AF-A0A8T4Y2P7-F1
#
_cell.length_a   1.000
_cell.length_b   1.000
_cell.length_c   1.000
_cell.angle_alpha   90.00
_cell.angle_beta   90.00
_cell.angle_gamma   90.00
#
_symmetry.space_group_name_H-M   'P 1'
#
loop_
_entity.id
_entity.type
_entity.pdbx_description
1 polymer ?
#
loop_
_entity_poly.entity_id
_entity_poly.type
_entity_poly.pdbx_seq_one_letter_code
_entity_poly.pdbx_strand_id
1 'polypeptide(L)'
;MANLLQCLESGAASKETIKTVMEKAMRLVGRELEGLFKRSSQYKHVLKAVSLSATSWSNIKRAVEVCIGRGLTNAEAARFLNTLINLSIIEKTNGKYRITDPLMAEYCRKI
;
A
#
# COMPACT_ATOMS: atom_id res chain seq x y z
N MET A 1 2.09 2.27 -13.36
CA MET A 1 2.67 3.63 -13.45
C MET A 1 3.52 3.83 -14.69
N ALA A 2 4.41 2.88 -15.04
CA ALA A 2 5.24 2.95 -16.25
C ALA A 2 4.44 3.23 -17.54
N ASN A 3 3.33 2.53 -17.78
CA ASN A 3 2.52 2.75 -18.99
C ASN A 3 1.88 4.14 -19.08
N LEU A 4 1.54 4.78 -17.95
CA LEU A 4 0.96 6.13 -17.96
C LEU A 4 2.01 7.20 -18.22
N LEU A 5 3.22 7.01 -17.71
CA LEU A 5 4.38 7.84 -18.05
C LEU A 5 4.74 7.69 -19.52
N GLN A 6 4.72 6.47 -20.04
CA GLN A 6 4.96 6.19 -21.45
C GLN A 6 3.92 6.84 -22.37
N CYS A 7 2.63 6.86 -21.99
CA CYS A 7 1.59 7.57 -22.73
C CYS A 7 1.74 9.09 -22.72
N LEU A 8 2.30 9.67 -21.64
CA LEU A 8 2.63 11.10 -21.57
C LEU A 8 3.80 11.41 -22.51
N GLU A 9 4.85 10.60 -22.44
CA GLU A 9 6.09 10.76 -23.21
C GLU A 9 5.86 10.58 -24.72
N SER A 10 4.92 9.71 -25.10
CA SER A 10 4.55 9.48 -26.50
C SER A 10 3.60 10.54 -27.08
N GLY A 11 3.17 11.54 -26.30
CA GLY A 11 2.21 12.56 -26.72
C GLY A 11 0.78 12.03 -26.94
N ALA A 12 0.49 10.78 -26.56
CA ALA A 12 -0.79 10.12 -26.79
C ALA A 12 -1.88 10.59 -25.81
N ALA A 13 -1.52 11.30 -24.74
CA ALA A 13 -2.44 11.87 -23.78
C ALA A 13 -1.93 13.20 -23.22
N SER A 14 -2.85 14.14 -22.97
CA SER A 14 -2.51 15.40 -22.30
C SER A 14 -2.19 15.16 -20.82
N LYS A 15 -1.37 16.05 -20.24
CA LYS A 15 -1.08 16.05 -18.79
C LYS A 15 -2.35 16.09 -17.94
N GLU A 16 -3.36 16.85 -18.39
CA GLU A 16 -4.66 16.98 -17.71
C GLU A 16 -5.46 15.68 -17.73
N THR A 17 -5.44 14.98 -18.88
CA THR A 17 -6.07 13.66 -19.04
C THR A 17 -5.44 12.65 -18.07
N ILE A 18 -4.11 12.62 -17.99
CA ILE A 18 -3.40 11.69 -17.11
C ILE A 18 -3.69 12.00 -15.64
N LYS A 19 -3.70 13.28 -15.26
CA LYS A 19 -4.08 13.70 -13.91
C LYS A 19 -5.49 13.21 -13.55
N THR A 20 -6.46 13.44 -14.43
CA THR A 20 -7.85 13.02 -14.21
C THR A 20 -7.98 11.50 -14.06
N VAL A 21 -7.30 10.73 -14.91
CA VAL A 21 -7.30 9.26 -14.83
C VAL A 21 -6.65 8.79 -13.53
N MET A 22 -5.54 9.41 -13.13
CA MET A 22 -4.87 9.09 -11.87
C MET A 22 -5.75 9.39 -10.66
N GLU A 23 -6.44 10.52 -10.64
CA GLU A 23 -7.39 10.85 -9.56
C GLU A 23 -8.52 9.82 -9.46
N LYS A 24 -9.10 9.42 -10.59
CA LYS A 24 -10.14 8.37 -10.64
C LYS A 24 -9.60 7.02 -10.15
N ALA A 25 -8.40 6.63 -10.57
CA ALA A 25 -7.74 5.41 -10.13
C ALA A 25 -7.47 5.41 -8.62
N MET A 26 -6.95 6.51 -8.08
CA MET A 26 -6.69 6.65 -6.63
C MET A 26 -7.99 6.61 -5.81
N ARG A 27 -9.09 7.18 -6.31
CA ARG A 27 -10.41 7.06 -5.67
C ARG A 27 -10.95 5.64 -5.71
N LEU A 28 -10.67 4.87 -6.77
CA LEU A 28 -11.07 3.46 -6.85
C LEU A 28 -10.30 2.63 -5.82
N VAL A 29 -8.97 2.75 -5.81
CA VAL A 29 -8.09 2.08 -4.83
C VAL A 29 -8.51 2.41 -3.39
N GLY A 30 -8.81 3.68 -3.11
CA GLY A 30 -9.28 4.07 -1.77
C GLY A 30 -10.56 3.37 -1.35
N ARG A 31 -11.50 3.16 -2.27
CA ARG A 31 -12.76 2.43 -2.01
C ARG A 31 -12.52 0.94 -1.79
N GLU A 32 -11.59 0.33 -2.52
CA GLU A 32 -11.22 -1.08 -2.33
C GLU A 32 -10.62 -1.32 -0.94
N LEU A 33 -9.79 -0.39 -0.46
CA LEU A 33 -9.14 -0.49 0.86
C LEU A 33 -10.04 -0.04 2.02
N GLU A 34 -11.13 0.68 1.76
CA GLU A 34 -11.99 1.25 2.79
C GLU A 34 -12.57 0.19 3.72
N GLY A 35 -13.07 -0.93 3.17
CA GLY A 35 -13.61 -2.03 3.96
C GLY A 35 -12.57 -2.65 4.90
N LEU A 36 -11.33 -2.78 4.42
CA LEU A 36 -10.21 -3.29 5.21
C LEU A 36 -9.85 -2.32 6.36
N PHE A 37 -9.82 -1.02 6.08
CA PHE A 37 -9.49 0.00 7.08
C PHE A 37 -10.58 0.18 8.12
N LYS A 38 -11.86 0.02 7.75
CA LYS A 38 -12.98 -0.01 8.69
C LYS A 38 -12.93 -1.19 9.64
N ARG A 39 -12.50 -2.36 9.16
CA ARG A 39 -12.30 -3.55 10.00
C ARG A 39 -11.22 -3.31 11.06
N SER A 40 -10.13 -2.62 10.69
CA SER A 40 -9.04 -2.28 11.60
C SER A 40 -8.11 -1.26 10.96
N SER A 41 -7.87 -0.15 11.66
CA SER A 41 -6.95 0.91 11.20
C SER A 41 -5.49 0.43 11.14
N GLN A 42 -5.14 -0.67 11.82
CA GLN A 42 -3.79 -1.24 11.79
C GLN A 42 -3.37 -1.70 10.38
N TYR A 43 -4.31 -2.15 9.55
CA TYR A 43 -4.00 -2.47 8.14
C TYR A 43 -3.50 -1.25 7.37
N LYS A 44 -4.08 -0.07 7.64
CA LYS A 44 -3.62 1.20 7.05
C LYS A 44 -2.16 1.47 7.41
N HIS A 45 -1.80 1.32 8.68
CA HIS A 45 -0.43 1.54 9.17
C HIS A 45 0.56 0.54 8.59
N VAL A 46 0.18 -0.74 8.49
CA VAL A 46 1.04 -1.78 7.87
C VAL A 46 1.29 -1.45 6.40
N LEU A 47 0.25 -1.15 5.62
CA LEU A 47 0.40 -0.83 4.20
C LEU A 47 1.18 0.49 3.98
N LYS A 48 0.98 1.49 4.83
CA LYS A 48 1.78 2.71 4.85
C LYS A 48 3.26 2.43 5.13
N ALA A 49 3.57 1.56 6.08
CA ALA A 49 4.95 1.18 6.38
C ALA A 49 5.61 0.46 5.18
N VAL A 50 4.91 -0.50 4.56
CA VAL A 50 5.41 -1.23 3.39
C VAL A 50 5.62 -0.28 2.21
N SER A 51 4.71 0.66 1.96
CA SER A 51 4.85 1.64 0.86
C SER A 51 6.04 2.58 1.08
N LEU A 52 6.38 2.89 2.32
CA LEU A 52 7.54 3.71 2.72
C LEU A 52 8.86 2.93 2.83
N SER A 53 8.95 1.74 2.22
CA SER A 53 10.17 0.91 2.13
C SER A 53 10.51 0.07 3.37
N ALA A 54 9.61 -0.05 4.35
CA ALA A 54 9.74 -1.08 5.38
C ALA A 54 9.44 -2.45 4.74
N THR A 55 10.48 -3.16 4.31
CA THR A 55 10.33 -4.41 3.56
C THR A 55 10.51 -5.66 4.41
N SER A 56 11.19 -5.61 5.56
CA SER A 56 11.33 -6.76 6.46
C SER A 56 10.23 -6.77 7.53
N TRP A 57 9.93 -7.95 8.07
CA TRP A 57 8.96 -8.10 9.17
C TRP A 57 9.29 -7.17 10.36
N SER A 58 10.56 -7.14 10.78
CA SER A 58 11.01 -6.34 11.93
C SER A 58 10.85 -4.83 11.68
N ASN A 59 11.15 -4.37 10.47
CA ASN A 59 11.03 -2.97 10.11
C ASN A 59 9.56 -2.55 10.02
N ILE A 60 8.70 -3.41 9.47
CA ILE A 60 7.25 -3.15 9.38
C ILE A 60 6.67 -3.06 10.80
N LYS A 61 6.97 -4.04 11.66
CA LYS A 61 6.51 -4.04 13.06
C LYS A 61 6.92 -2.75 13.76
N ARG A 62 8.21 -2.38 13.68
CA ARG A 62 8.73 -1.17 14.31
C ARG A 62 8.03 0.11 13.79
N ALA A 63 7.85 0.22 12.48
CA ALA A 63 7.18 1.38 11.88
C ALA A 63 5.73 1.50 12.37
N VAL A 64 5.00 0.38 12.43
CA VAL A 64 3.61 0.38 12.92
C VAL A 64 3.55 0.74 14.40
N GLU A 65 4.45 0.20 15.23
CA GLU A 65 4.54 0.52 16.67
C GLU A 65 4.72 2.03 16.91
N VAL A 66 5.61 2.65 16.13
CA VAL A 66 5.82 4.11 16.17
C VAL A 66 4.55 4.85 15.78
N CYS A 67 3.85 4.43 14.72
CA CYS A 67 2.62 5.09 14.30
C CYS A 67 1.48 4.98 15.31
N ILE A 68 1.35 3.85 16.02
CA ILE A 68 0.24 3.63 16.95
C ILE A 68 0.57 4.00 18.41
N GLY A 69 1.82 4.34 18.71
CA GLY A 69 2.26 4.71 20.05
C GLY A 69 2.27 3.56 21.07
N ARG A 70 2.24 2.30 20.61
CA ARG A 70 2.31 1.11 21.48
C ARG A 70 3.02 -0.05 20.79
N GLY A 71 3.48 -1.01 21.59
CA GLY A 71 4.03 -2.26 21.10
C GLY A 71 2.98 -3.11 20.37
N LEU A 72 3.41 -3.81 19.33
CA LEU A 72 2.68 -4.94 18.75
C LEU A 72 3.30 -6.25 19.25
N THR A 73 2.44 -7.19 19.59
CA THR A 73 2.86 -8.57 19.77
C THR A 73 3.27 -9.19 18.44
N ASN A 74 4.11 -10.22 18.49
CA ASN A 74 4.51 -10.95 17.28
C ASN A 74 3.31 -11.58 16.57
N ALA A 75 2.33 -12.06 17.34
CA ALA A 75 1.08 -12.63 16.81
C ALA A 75 0.22 -11.58 16.09
N GLU A 76 0.09 -10.37 16.62
CA GLU A 76 -0.62 -9.28 15.93
C GLU A 76 0.06 -8.93 14.59
N ALA A 77 1.38 -8.73 14.59
CA ALA A 77 2.12 -8.39 13.38
C ALA A 77 2.00 -9.49 12.31
N ALA A 78 2.14 -10.76 12.72
CA ALA A 78 1.97 -11.91 11.82
C ALA A 78 0.54 -11.98 11.26
N ARG A 79 -0.49 -11.78 12.11
CA ARG A 79 -1.89 -11.78 11.68
C ARG A 79 -2.17 -10.73 10.61
N PHE A 80 -1.69 -9.50 10.79
CA PHE A 80 -1.90 -8.43 9.82
C PHE A 80 -1.23 -8.75 8.48
N LEU A 81 0.03 -9.17 8.49
CA LEU A 81 0.76 -9.53 7.28
C LEU A 81 0.14 -10.73 6.55
N ASN A 82 -0.21 -11.78 7.28
CA ASN A 82 -0.84 -12.97 6.69
C ASN A 82 -2.21 -12.65 6.08
N THR A 83 -2.99 -11.79 6.72
CA THR A 83 -4.28 -11.34 6.16
C THR A 83 -4.07 -10.59 4.85
N LEU A 84 -3.11 -9.67 4.80
CA LEU A 84 -2.79 -8.91 3.57
C LEU A 84 -2.24 -9.80 2.45
N ILE A 85 -1.48 -10.85 2.79
CA ILE A 85 -1.03 -11.86 1.83
C ILE A 85 -2.21 -12.66 1.29
N ASN A 86 -3.11 -13.13 2.16
CA ASN A 86 -4.28 -13.91 1.74
C ASN A 86 -5.22 -13.10 0.84
N LEU A 87 -5.27 -11.78 1.03
CA LEU A 87 -6.01 -10.86 0.16
C LEU A 87 -5.24 -10.48 -1.12
N SER A 88 -4.03 -11.00 -1.32
CA SER A 88 -3.13 -10.66 -2.43
C SER A 88 -2.81 -9.16 -2.55
N ILE A 89 -2.96 -8.39 -1.45
CA ILE A 89 -2.61 -6.96 -1.39
C ILE A 89 -1.09 -6.79 -1.24
N ILE A 90 -0.48 -7.69 -0.47
CA ILE A 90 0.97 -7.79 -0.37
C ILE A 90 1.41 -9.20 -0.70
N GLU A 91 2.69 -9.35 -1.02
CA GLU A 91 3.33 -10.64 -1.14
C GLU A 91 4.64 -10.64 -0.37
N LYS A 92 5.14 -11.85 -0.08
CA LYS A 92 6.41 -12.06 0.60
C LYS A 92 7.36 -12.84 -0.30
N THR A 93 8.48 -12.22 -0.68
CA THR A 93 9.55 -12.85 -1.49
C THR A 93 10.89 -12.63 -0.80
N ASN A 94 11.68 -13.69 -0.60
CA ASN A 94 13.00 -13.62 0.05
C ASN A 94 12.98 -12.90 1.41
N GLY A 95 11.96 -13.17 2.23
CA GLY A 95 11.79 -12.53 3.54
C GLY A 95 11.36 -11.06 3.50
N LYS A 96 11.13 -10.50 2.31
CA LYS A 96 10.70 -9.11 2.11
C LYS A 96 9.25 -9.03 1.66
N TYR A 97 8.54 -8.01 2.11
CA TYR A 97 7.15 -7.72 1.78
C TYR A 97 7.07 -6.57 0.78
N ARG A 98 6.19 -6.69 -0.21
CA ARG A 98 5.86 -5.62 -1.16
C ARG A 98 4.35 -5.58 -1.41
N ILE A 99 3.83 -4.38 -1.69
CA ILE A 99 2.46 -4.23 -2.21
C ILE A 99 2.46 -4.70 -3.66
N THR A 100 1.49 -5.53 -4.03
CA THR A 100 1.41 -6.20 -5.34
C THR A 100 1.03 -5.21 -6.44
N ASP A 101 0.04 -4.34 -6.20
CA ASP A 101 -0.42 -3.30 -7.12
C ASP A 101 0.34 -1.97 -6.91
N PRO A 102 1.04 -1.44 -7.93
CA PRO A 102 1.70 -0.14 -7.86
C PRO A 102 0.78 1.05 -7.53
N LEU A 103 -0.49 1.01 -7.95
CA LEU A 103 -1.45 2.07 -7.64
C LEU A 103 -1.86 2.03 -6.16
N MET A 104 -2.05 0.83 -5.59
CA MET A 104 -2.23 0.65 -4.15
C MET A 104 -1.00 1.12 -3.38
N ALA A 105 0.21 0.80 -3.85
CA ALA A 105 1.45 1.24 -3.22
C ALA A 105 1.53 2.78 -3.16
N GLU A 106 1.21 3.43 -4.27
CA GLU A 106 1.21 4.89 -4.38
C GLU A 106 0.10 5.55 -3.54
N TYR A 107 -1.11 4.98 -3.52
CA TYR A 107 -2.18 5.43 -2.64
C TYR A 107 -1.76 5.31 -1.17
N CYS A 108 -1.27 4.14 -0.76
CA CYS A 108 -0.81 3.89 0.60
C CYS A 108 0.37 4.79 0.99
N ARG A 109 1.19 5.27 0.05
CA ARG A 109 2.24 6.25 0.32
C ARG A 109 1.68 7.62 0.70
N LYS A 110 0.47 7.98 0.28
CA LYS A 110 -0.13 9.32 0.46
C LYS A 110 -1.10 9.45 1.65
N ILE A 111 -1.63 8.34 2.16
CA ILE A 111 -2.65 8.33 3.24
C ILE A 111 -2.12 8.37 4.66
#